data_AF-B3M7W8-F1
#
_entry.id   AF-B3M7W8-F1
#
_cell.length_a   1.000
_cell.length_b   1.000
_cell.length_c   1.000
_cell.angle_alpha   90.00
_cell.angle_beta   90.00
_cell.angle_gamma   90.00
#
_symmetry.space_group_name_H-M   'P 1'
#
loop_
_entity.id
_entity.type
_entity.pdbx_description
1 polymer ?
#
loop_
_entity_poly.entity_id
_entity_poly.type
_entity_poly.pdbx_seq_one_letter_code
_entity_poly.pdbx_strand_id
1 'polypeptide(L)'
;MQAPKIPNRLLVSATKDSKGSEQVGELRSLILELMKPRTAQLNEILLTRMVPATRDEYDEVVVDWWPDYELFSNTHAITDMNGILVYTKRALQGMPEDLKAIAEKFDYAYFASKTKTQKGKKYYLVADLIQDMTDFVTNFGRLCTHVIEERRRIYDQASETLDTSDRIKVKIFDEKSFVRLQTRLTSLRNFVQDFCALFEIPLKVPEESRDEPFDKLASLQKPLKRKSKATAKAKAQR
;
A
#
# COMPACT_ATOMS: atom_id res chain seq x y z
N MET A 1 -26.21 3.61 1.70
CA MET A 1 -25.76 3.37 3.09
C MET A 1 -25.11 4.65 3.59
N GLN A 2 -25.59 5.24 4.69
CA GLN A 2 -24.97 6.45 5.25
C GLN A 2 -23.62 6.08 5.84
N ALA A 3 -22.55 6.78 5.43
CA ALA A 3 -21.24 6.66 6.06
C ALA A 3 -21.37 7.02 7.56
N PRO A 4 -20.65 6.32 8.46
CA PRO A 4 -20.80 6.57 9.89
C PRO A 4 -20.41 8.01 10.22
N LYS A 5 -21.29 8.73 10.93
CA LYS A 5 -20.96 10.00 11.56
C LYS A 5 -19.85 9.75 12.59
N ILE A 6 -18.61 10.13 12.29
CA ILE A 6 -17.54 10.20 13.30
C ILE A 6 -17.51 11.62 13.86
N PRO A 7 -18.04 11.87 15.07
CA PRO A 7 -17.54 12.96 15.86
C PRO A 7 -17.04 12.44 17.22
N ASN A 8 -16.07 11.51 17.21
CA ASN A 8 -15.26 11.18 18.38
C ASN A 8 -14.02 12.08 18.42
N ARG A 9 -14.26 13.38 18.49
CA ARG A 9 -13.20 14.39 18.59
C ARG A 9 -12.68 14.42 20.03
N LEU A 10 -11.37 14.21 20.21
CA LEU A 10 -10.76 14.00 21.53
C LEU A 10 -10.38 15.30 22.26
N LEU A 11 -9.80 16.25 21.53
CA LEU A 11 -9.14 17.43 22.11
C LEU A 11 -9.78 18.76 21.68
N VAL A 12 -11.00 18.73 21.14
CA VAL A 12 -11.72 19.92 20.63
C VAL A 12 -12.14 20.89 21.74
N SER A 13 -12.04 20.50 23.01
CA SER A 13 -12.50 21.28 24.16
C SER A 13 -11.46 22.19 24.81
N ALA A 14 -10.24 22.32 24.28
CA ALA A 14 -9.29 23.28 24.83
C ALA A 14 -9.80 24.70 24.58
N THR A 15 -9.96 25.52 25.63
CA THR A 15 -10.31 26.94 25.50
C THR A 15 -9.26 27.66 24.65
N LYS A 16 -9.70 28.47 23.68
CA LYS A 16 -8.89 29.07 22.60
C LYS A 16 -7.57 29.71 23.07
N ASP A 17 -7.53 30.23 24.30
CA ASP A 17 -6.40 30.98 24.87
C ASP A 17 -5.69 30.27 26.05
N SER A 18 -5.91 28.96 26.21
CA SER A 18 -5.22 28.17 27.24
C SER A 18 -3.93 27.54 26.71
N LYS A 19 -2.97 27.27 27.62
CA LYS A 19 -1.77 26.49 27.32
C LYS A 19 -2.12 25.23 26.50
N GLY A 20 -3.12 24.47 26.94
CA GLY A 20 -3.60 23.26 26.27
C GLY A 20 -4.01 23.43 24.79
N SER A 21 -4.47 24.61 24.36
CA SER A 21 -4.80 24.89 22.96
C SER A 21 -3.55 24.83 22.06
N GLU A 22 -2.45 25.42 22.53
CA GLU A 22 -1.16 25.41 21.83
C GLU A 22 -0.62 23.99 21.69
N GLN A 23 -0.61 23.20 22.78
CA GLN A 23 -0.11 21.82 22.72
C GLN A 23 -0.95 20.91 21.81
N VAL A 24 -2.27 21.12 21.75
CA VAL A 24 -3.14 20.39 20.81
C VAL A 24 -2.82 20.77 19.36
N GLY A 25 -2.51 22.05 19.11
CA GLY A 25 -2.02 22.51 17.81
C GLY A 25 -0.72 21.83 17.41
N GLU A 26 0.26 21.80 18.31
CA GLU A 26 1.56 21.13 18.10
C GLU A 26 1.40 19.62 17.86
N LEU A 27 0.52 18.94 18.59
CA LEU A 27 0.22 17.53 18.37
C LEU A 27 -0.36 17.29 16.96
N ARG A 28 -1.29 18.14 16.53
CA ARG A 28 -1.88 18.03 15.17
C ARG A 28 -0.83 18.24 14.08
N SER A 29 0.05 19.22 14.26
CA SER A 29 1.17 19.46 13.34
C SER A 29 2.11 18.27 13.29
N LEU A 30 2.46 17.68 14.43
CA LEU A 30 3.32 16.50 14.50
C LEU A 30 2.70 15.29 13.79
N ILE A 31 1.41 15.00 14.05
CA ILE A 31 0.72 13.89 13.39
C ILE A 31 0.69 14.12 11.88
N LEU A 32 0.42 15.34 11.42
CA LEU A 32 0.43 15.67 9.98
C LEU A 32 1.82 15.48 9.37
N GLU A 33 2.87 15.97 10.04
CA GLU A 33 4.26 15.85 9.60
C GLU A 33 4.69 14.40 9.45
N LEU A 34 4.34 13.55 10.42
CA LEU A 34 4.77 12.15 10.45
C LEU A 34 3.87 11.23 9.60
N MET A 35 2.54 11.37 9.66
CA MET A 35 1.62 10.41 9.03
C MET A 35 1.34 10.71 7.56
N LYS A 36 1.47 11.98 7.11
CA LYS A 36 1.27 12.34 5.71
C LYS A 36 2.27 11.64 4.76
N PRO A 37 3.60 11.69 4.99
CA PRO A 37 4.55 10.99 4.11
C PRO A 37 4.35 9.47 4.15
N ARG A 38 4.03 8.91 5.33
CA ARG A 38 3.70 7.47 5.46
C ARG A 38 2.51 7.09 4.60
N THR A 39 1.44 7.87 4.68
CA THR A 39 0.23 7.62 3.89
C THR A 39 0.51 7.71 2.39
N ALA A 40 1.34 8.66 1.95
CA ALA A 40 1.76 8.75 0.54
C ALA A 40 2.51 7.48 0.09
N GLN A 41 3.52 7.05 0.85
CA GLN A 41 4.28 5.82 0.56
C GLN A 41 3.37 4.57 0.52
N LEU A 42 2.45 4.43 1.48
CA LEU A 42 1.51 3.30 1.50
C LEU A 42 0.63 3.30 0.24
N ASN A 43 0.14 4.46 -0.20
CA ASN A 43 -0.66 4.55 -1.42
C ASN A 43 0.15 4.20 -2.67
N GLU A 44 1.38 4.70 -2.78
CA GLU A 44 2.26 4.39 -3.91
C GLU A 44 2.48 2.87 -4.04
N ILE A 45 2.67 2.16 -2.94
CA ILE A 45 2.83 0.70 -2.95
C ILE A 45 1.50 0.02 -3.34
N LEU A 46 0.37 0.47 -2.80
CA LEU A 46 -0.96 -0.06 -3.11
C LEU A 46 -1.37 0.10 -4.58
N LEU A 47 -0.79 1.06 -5.30
CA LEU A 47 -1.02 1.22 -6.75
C LEU A 47 -0.39 0.10 -7.59
N THR A 48 0.49 -0.71 -7.01
CA THR A 48 1.11 -1.84 -7.70
C THR A 48 0.10 -2.97 -7.92
N ARG A 49 0.13 -3.61 -9.09
CA ARG A 49 -0.80 -4.68 -9.49
C ARG A 49 -0.04 -5.86 -10.09
N MET A 50 -0.51 -7.09 -9.84
CA MET A 50 -0.11 -8.24 -10.65
C MET A 50 -0.93 -8.25 -11.96
N VAL A 51 -0.24 -8.35 -13.09
CA VAL A 51 -0.83 -8.34 -14.43
C VAL A 51 -0.31 -9.52 -15.24
N PRO A 52 -1.11 -10.13 -16.14
CA PRO A 52 -0.60 -11.19 -17.01
C PRO A 52 0.54 -10.66 -17.89
N ALA A 53 1.64 -11.42 -17.98
CA ALA A 53 2.71 -11.09 -18.91
C ALA A 53 2.27 -11.46 -20.33
N THR A 54 2.19 -10.48 -21.24
CA THR A 54 1.94 -10.75 -22.65
C THR A 54 3.26 -11.11 -23.31
N ARG A 55 3.53 -12.42 -23.48
CA ARG A 55 4.61 -12.87 -24.37
C ARG A 55 4.17 -12.67 -25.82
N ASP A 56 5.01 -12.03 -26.63
CA ASP A 56 4.78 -12.00 -28.08
C ASP A 56 4.82 -13.43 -28.63
N GLU A 57 3.88 -13.78 -29.51
CA GLU A 57 3.68 -15.13 -30.09
C GLU A 57 4.90 -15.67 -30.87
N TYR A 58 6.00 -14.93 -30.94
CA TYR A 58 7.19 -15.25 -31.73
C TYR A 58 8.28 -16.01 -30.96
N ASP A 59 8.21 -16.09 -29.63
CA ASP A 59 9.19 -16.83 -28.82
C ASP A 59 8.70 -18.26 -28.51
N GLU A 60 8.83 -19.16 -29.50
CA GLU A 60 8.43 -20.57 -29.44
C GLU A 60 9.33 -21.46 -28.54
N VAL A 61 10.21 -20.88 -27.71
CA VAL A 61 11.20 -21.66 -26.95
C VAL A 61 10.70 -21.88 -25.53
N VAL A 62 9.97 -22.99 -25.34
CA VAL A 62 9.42 -23.51 -24.08
C VAL A 62 8.17 -22.76 -23.60
N VAL A 63 7.01 -23.29 -24.00
CA VAL A 63 5.70 -22.93 -23.44
C VAL A 63 5.66 -23.41 -22.00
N ASP A 64 6.05 -22.55 -21.06
CA ASP A 64 5.72 -22.72 -19.65
C ASP A 64 4.19 -22.73 -19.56
N TRP A 65 3.61 -23.87 -19.18
CA TRP A 65 2.16 -24.07 -19.15
C TRP A 65 1.47 -23.22 -18.07
N TRP A 66 2.26 -22.66 -17.14
CA TRP A 66 1.78 -21.76 -16.11
C TRP A 66 1.75 -20.31 -16.61
N PRO A 67 0.63 -19.59 -16.48
CA PRO A 67 0.53 -18.20 -16.92
C PRO A 67 1.57 -17.33 -16.21
N ASP A 68 2.37 -16.62 -16.99
CA ASP A 68 3.29 -15.62 -16.44
C ASP A 68 2.52 -14.38 -16.00
N TYR A 69 3.05 -13.75 -14.96
CA TYR A 69 2.59 -12.47 -14.50
C TYR A 69 3.78 -11.57 -14.21
N GLU A 70 3.55 -10.28 -14.40
CA GLU A 70 4.45 -9.22 -14.03
C GLU A 70 3.78 -8.35 -12.99
N LEU A 71 4.58 -7.58 -12.28
CA LEU A 71 4.10 -6.57 -11.37
C LEU A 71 4.23 -5.22 -12.06
N PHE A 72 3.13 -4.50 -12.09
CA PHE A 72 3.00 -3.23 -12.77
C PHE A 72 2.68 -2.12 -11.78
N SER A 73 3.40 -1.01 -11.90
CA SER A 73 3.12 0.22 -11.17
C SER A 73 3.34 1.42 -12.07
N ASN A 74 2.36 2.31 -12.13
CA ASN A 74 2.49 3.58 -12.88
C ASN A 74 3.53 4.53 -12.27
N THR A 75 3.98 4.27 -11.04
CA THR A 75 4.87 5.14 -10.28
C THR A 75 6.29 4.59 -10.14
N HIS A 76 6.53 3.32 -10.48
CA HIS A 76 7.82 2.65 -10.30
C HIS A 76 8.27 1.95 -11.58
N ALA A 77 9.52 2.20 -12.01
CA ALA A 77 10.11 1.55 -13.18
C ALA A 77 10.54 0.08 -12.92
N ILE A 78 10.62 -0.33 -11.66
CA ILE A 78 11.02 -1.68 -11.25
C ILE A 78 10.04 -2.14 -10.18
N THR A 79 9.15 -3.06 -10.53
CA THR A 79 8.35 -3.78 -9.56
C THR A 79 8.48 -5.24 -9.88
N ASP A 80 9.46 -5.91 -9.30
CA ASP A 80 9.39 -7.35 -9.09
C ASP A 80 8.95 -7.59 -7.63
N MET A 81 8.67 -8.84 -7.28
CA MET A 81 8.15 -9.15 -5.94
C MET A 81 9.17 -8.81 -4.85
N ASN A 82 10.46 -8.95 -5.14
CA ASN A 82 11.52 -8.59 -4.20
C ASN A 82 11.53 -7.07 -3.93
N GLY A 83 11.45 -6.25 -4.99
CA GLY A 83 11.37 -4.80 -4.90
C GLY A 83 10.18 -4.33 -4.08
N ILE A 84 8.98 -4.87 -4.33
CA ILE A 84 7.77 -4.52 -3.58
C ILE A 84 7.91 -4.85 -2.09
N LEU A 85 8.44 -6.03 -1.76
CA LEU A 85 8.64 -6.44 -0.37
C LEU A 85 9.62 -5.52 0.36
N VAL A 86 10.72 -5.14 -0.30
CA VAL A 86 11.72 -4.20 0.22
C VAL A 86 11.11 -2.81 0.41
N TYR A 87 10.37 -2.28 -0.57
CA TYR A 87 9.68 -1.00 -0.46
C TYR A 87 8.69 -0.98 0.69
N THR A 88 7.90 -2.04 0.85
CA THR A 88 6.96 -2.17 1.97
C THR A 88 7.70 -2.16 3.30
N LYS A 89 8.73 -2.99 3.45
CA LYS A 89 9.52 -3.03 4.69
C LYS A 89 10.09 -1.65 5.04
N ARG A 90 10.58 -0.91 4.04
CA ARG A 90 11.11 0.45 4.23
C ARG A 90 10.03 1.45 4.63
N ALA A 91 8.83 1.36 4.05
CA ALA A 91 7.70 2.23 4.41
C ALA A 91 7.24 2.02 5.87
N LEU A 92 7.35 0.80 6.39
CA LEU A 92 7.04 0.45 7.79
C LEU A 92 8.15 0.87 8.76
N GLN A 93 9.40 0.95 8.31
CA GLN A 93 10.54 1.30 9.14
C GLN A 93 10.44 2.73 9.67
N GLY A 94 10.63 2.92 10.98
CA GLY A 94 10.53 4.22 11.64
C GLY A 94 9.11 4.60 12.06
N MET A 95 8.08 3.93 11.53
CA MET A 95 6.69 4.24 11.89
C MET A 95 6.34 3.88 13.35
N PRO A 96 6.87 2.81 13.97
CA PRO A 96 6.71 2.58 15.43
C PRO A 96 7.26 3.74 16.27
N GLU A 97 8.41 4.28 15.89
CA GLU A 97 9.05 5.42 16.55
C GLU A 97 8.24 6.70 16.34
N ASP A 98 7.72 6.91 15.13
CA ASP A 98 6.81 8.02 14.81
C ASP A 98 5.54 7.96 15.69
N LEU A 99 4.94 6.78 15.83
CA LEU A 99 3.76 6.56 16.68
C LEU A 99 4.06 6.78 18.16
N LYS A 100 5.23 6.38 18.63
CA LYS A 100 5.67 6.64 20.01
C LYS A 100 5.84 8.14 20.28
N ALA A 101 6.44 8.89 19.35
CA ALA A 101 6.56 10.35 19.47
C ALA A 101 5.18 11.02 19.52
N ILE A 102 4.23 10.54 18.71
CA ILE A 102 2.82 10.99 18.77
C ILE A 102 2.20 10.66 20.13
N ALA A 103 2.43 9.48 20.68
CA ALA A 103 1.93 9.08 22.00
C ALA A 103 2.43 10.01 23.12
N GLU A 104 3.73 10.28 23.15
CA GLU A 104 4.36 11.17 24.13
C GLU A 104 3.79 12.60 24.04
N LYS A 105 3.59 13.09 22.81
CA LYS A 105 3.00 14.41 22.58
C LYS A 105 1.51 14.44 22.92
N PHE A 106 0.78 13.35 22.68
CA PHE A 106 -0.61 13.20 23.04
C PHE A 106 -0.80 13.24 24.56
N ASP A 107 0.02 12.50 25.31
CA ASP A 107 0.02 12.54 26.77
C ASP A 107 0.20 13.97 27.27
N TYR A 108 1.22 14.66 26.77
CA TYR A 108 1.50 16.04 27.14
C TYR A 108 0.32 16.98 26.84
N ALA A 109 -0.21 16.95 25.61
CA ALA A 109 -1.33 17.79 25.18
C ALA A 109 -2.62 17.48 25.97
N TYR A 110 -2.88 16.20 26.27
CA TYR A 110 -4.02 15.79 27.06
C TYR A 110 -3.91 16.27 28.52
N PHE A 111 -2.75 16.11 29.16
CA PHE A 111 -2.57 16.61 30.54
C PHE A 111 -2.61 18.15 30.62
N ALA A 112 -2.06 18.85 29.63
CA ALA A 112 -2.09 20.31 29.59
C ALA A 112 -3.49 20.89 29.32
N SER A 113 -4.34 20.15 28.61
CA SER A 113 -5.73 20.56 28.31
C SER A 113 -6.74 20.12 29.38
N LYS A 114 -6.36 19.23 30.31
CA LYS A 114 -7.25 18.77 31.39
C LYS A 114 -7.17 19.59 32.67
N THR A 115 -8.34 19.91 33.21
CA THR A 115 -8.50 20.26 34.63
C THR A 115 -8.39 18.98 35.48
N LYS A 116 -7.77 19.08 36.68
CA LYS A 116 -7.21 17.98 37.51
C LYS A 116 -8.13 16.77 37.83
N THR A 117 -9.41 16.76 37.46
CA THR A 117 -10.44 15.85 37.99
C THR A 117 -10.99 14.80 37.02
N GLN A 118 -10.53 14.72 35.77
CA GLN A 118 -11.04 13.69 34.84
C GLN A 118 -9.89 12.88 34.23
N LYS A 119 -9.64 11.64 34.64
CA LYS A 119 -9.03 10.65 33.73
C LYS A 119 -10.19 9.87 33.11
N GLY A 120 -10.45 10.09 31.82
CA GLY A 120 -11.63 9.55 31.13
C GLY A 120 -11.29 8.36 30.25
N LYS A 121 -12.27 7.47 30.03
CA LYS A 121 -12.19 6.30 29.12
C LYS A 121 -11.60 6.63 27.73
N LYS A 122 -11.89 7.84 27.20
CA LYS A 122 -11.40 8.29 25.89
C LYS A 122 -9.87 8.35 25.77
N TYR A 123 -9.15 8.65 26.85
CA TYR A 123 -7.69 8.71 26.82
C TYR A 123 -7.07 7.32 26.68
N TYR A 124 -7.54 6.38 27.50
CA TYR A 124 -7.09 4.99 27.44
C TYR A 124 -7.33 4.39 26.06
N LEU A 125 -8.50 4.63 25.45
CA LEU A 125 -8.79 4.17 24.09
C LEU A 125 -7.79 4.66 23.03
N VAL A 126 -7.24 5.87 23.18
CA VAL A 126 -6.26 6.42 22.23
C VAL A 126 -4.88 5.85 22.47
N ALA A 127 -4.48 5.74 23.74
CA ALA A 127 -3.22 5.10 24.10
C ALA A 127 -3.19 3.64 23.62
N ASP A 128 -4.28 2.90 23.86
CA ASP A 128 -4.46 1.52 23.40
C ASP A 128 -4.43 1.46 21.86
N LEU A 129 -5.10 2.38 21.16
CA LEU A 129 -5.07 2.45 19.70
C LEU A 129 -3.65 2.70 19.15
N ILE A 130 -2.90 3.64 19.73
CA ILE A 130 -1.52 3.91 19.30
C ILE A 130 -0.64 2.67 19.54
N GLN A 131 -0.83 1.98 20.65
CA GLN A 131 -0.14 0.74 20.96
C GLN A 131 -0.49 -0.36 19.93
N ASP A 132 -1.77 -0.56 19.64
CA ASP A 132 -2.25 -1.52 18.65
C ASP A 132 -1.67 -1.24 17.25
N MET A 133 -1.62 0.03 16.85
CA MET A 133 -0.96 0.44 15.60
C MET A 133 0.53 0.14 15.60
N THR A 134 1.21 0.41 16.71
CA THR A 134 2.65 0.15 16.88
C THR A 134 2.94 -1.34 16.77
N ASP A 135 2.14 -2.17 17.43
CA ASP A 135 2.26 -3.63 17.39
C ASP A 135 1.93 -4.18 16.01
N PHE A 136 0.89 -3.65 15.35
CA PHE A 136 0.55 -4.03 13.98
C PHE A 136 1.72 -3.75 13.03
N VAL A 137 2.28 -2.54 13.05
CA VAL A 137 3.38 -2.13 12.18
C VAL A 137 4.64 -2.96 12.45
N THR A 138 4.97 -3.18 13.72
CA THR A 138 6.13 -4.00 14.12
C THR A 138 6.00 -5.43 13.62
N ASN A 139 4.84 -6.05 13.83
CA ASN A 139 4.57 -7.41 13.38
C ASN A 139 4.54 -7.50 11.85
N PHE A 140 4.02 -6.47 11.16
CA PHE A 140 4.02 -6.43 9.71
C PHE A 140 5.45 -6.29 9.14
N GLY A 141 6.31 -5.48 9.76
CA GLY A 141 7.71 -5.37 9.38
C GLY A 141 8.50 -6.67 9.57
N ARG A 142 8.23 -7.40 10.67
CA ARG A 142 8.78 -8.74 10.91
C ARG A 142 8.33 -9.74 9.84
N LEU A 143 7.04 -9.73 9.51
CA LEU A 143 6.49 -10.57 8.44
C LEU A 143 7.19 -10.28 7.10
N CYS A 144 7.38 -9.01 6.73
CA CYS A 144 8.07 -8.66 5.50
C CYS A 144 9.49 -9.22 5.47
N THR A 145 10.21 -9.15 6.60
CA THR A 145 11.56 -9.72 6.71
C THR A 145 11.56 -11.23 6.47
N HIS A 146 10.65 -11.96 7.13
CA HIS A 146 10.50 -13.40 6.93
C HIS A 146 10.19 -13.75 5.47
N VAL A 147 9.23 -13.04 4.85
CA VAL A 147 8.82 -13.29 3.46
C VAL A 147 9.96 -13.00 2.48
N ILE A 148 10.78 -11.97 2.71
CA ILE A 148 11.96 -11.67 1.88
C ILE A 148 12.99 -12.81 1.96
N GLU A 149 13.28 -13.28 3.17
CA GLU A 149 14.26 -14.36 3.40
C GLU A 149 13.77 -15.68 2.79
N GLU A 150 12.50 -16.02 2.98
CA GLU A 150 11.89 -17.22 2.41
C GLU A 150 11.86 -17.16 0.89
N ARG A 151 11.47 -16.02 0.30
CA ARG A 151 11.50 -15.82 -1.14
C ARG A 151 12.91 -16.03 -1.70
N ARG A 152 13.92 -15.43 -1.06
CA ARG A 152 15.33 -15.57 -1.48
C ARG A 152 15.72 -17.05 -1.52
N ARG A 153 15.43 -17.79 -0.46
CA ARG A 153 15.74 -19.22 -0.39
C ARG A 153 15.08 -20.03 -1.51
N ILE A 154 13.80 -19.82 -1.77
CA ILE A 154 13.06 -20.57 -2.81
C ILE A 154 13.57 -20.18 -4.21
N TYR A 155 13.87 -18.89 -4.42
CA TYR A 155 14.43 -18.38 -5.67
C TYR A 155 15.81 -18.95 -5.94
N ASP A 156 16.71 -18.92 -4.95
CA ASP A 156 18.06 -19.46 -5.06
C ASP A 156 18.02 -20.96 -5.41
N GLN A 157 17.18 -21.74 -4.71
CA GLN A 157 16.96 -23.15 -5.02
C GLN A 157 16.48 -23.35 -6.47
N ALA A 158 15.47 -22.60 -6.91
CA ALA A 158 14.94 -22.72 -8.27
C ALA A 158 15.97 -22.34 -9.34
N SER A 159 16.87 -21.40 -9.03
CA SER A 159 17.95 -20.99 -9.92
C SER A 159 19.04 -22.05 -10.05
N GLU A 160 19.30 -22.83 -9.00
CA GLU A 160 20.27 -23.92 -8.98
C GLU A 160 19.74 -25.17 -9.68
N THR A 161 18.50 -25.57 -9.40
CA THR A 161 17.93 -26.82 -9.93
C THR A 161 17.44 -26.70 -11.36
N LEU A 162 17.04 -25.49 -11.78
CA LEU A 162 16.32 -25.22 -13.04
C LEU A 162 15.07 -26.10 -13.22
N ASP A 163 14.57 -26.70 -12.13
CA ASP A 163 13.41 -27.58 -12.15
C ASP A 163 12.12 -26.76 -12.30
N THR A 164 11.20 -27.29 -13.12
CA THR A 164 9.90 -26.66 -13.35
C THR A 164 9.09 -26.62 -12.05
N SER A 165 9.19 -27.64 -11.20
CA SER A 165 8.50 -27.67 -9.90
C SER A 165 8.95 -26.54 -8.98
N ASP A 166 10.26 -26.30 -8.87
CA ASP A 166 10.81 -25.25 -8.02
C ASP A 166 10.47 -23.84 -8.55
N ARG A 167 10.45 -23.65 -9.87
CA ARG A 167 9.96 -22.41 -10.49
C ARG A 167 8.48 -22.16 -10.19
N ILE A 168 7.64 -23.18 -10.24
CA ILE A 168 6.21 -23.07 -9.86
C ILE A 168 6.06 -22.68 -8.39
N LYS A 169 6.92 -23.20 -7.49
CA LYS A 169 6.90 -22.80 -6.07
C LYS A 169 7.17 -21.30 -5.88
N VAL A 170 8.17 -20.75 -6.59
CA VAL A 170 8.44 -19.30 -6.57
C VAL A 170 7.19 -18.53 -6.99
N LYS A 171 6.53 -18.96 -8.09
CA LYS A 171 5.34 -18.29 -8.59
C LYS A 171 4.17 -18.31 -7.59
N ILE A 172 3.84 -19.49 -7.06
CA ILE A 172 2.77 -19.62 -6.05
C ILE A 172 3.08 -18.80 -4.79
N PHE A 173 4.35 -18.78 -4.36
CA PHE A 173 4.78 -18.00 -3.22
C PHE A 173 4.58 -16.50 -3.45
N ASP A 174 4.99 -16.01 -4.61
CA ASP A 174 4.90 -14.61 -5.01
C ASP A 174 3.45 -14.12 -5.06
N GLU A 175 2.54 -14.86 -5.69
CA GLU A 175 1.12 -14.52 -5.76
C GLU A 175 0.47 -14.45 -4.37
N LYS A 176 0.69 -15.47 -3.53
CA LYS A 176 0.16 -15.49 -2.16
C LYS A 176 0.70 -14.34 -1.32
N SER A 177 2.00 -14.06 -1.46
CA SER A 177 2.67 -12.99 -0.73
C SER A 177 2.13 -11.63 -1.15
N PHE A 178 1.91 -11.41 -2.44
CA PHE A 178 1.37 -10.17 -2.99
C PHE A 178 -0.04 -9.87 -2.44
N VAL A 179 -0.95 -10.83 -2.51
CA VAL A 179 -2.34 -10.67 -2.01
C VAL A 179 -2.35 -10.38 -0.51
N ARG A 180 -1.52 -11.10 0.26
CA ARG A 180 -1.38 -10.88 1.71
C ARG A 180 -0.85 -9.49 2.03
N LEU A 181 0.14 -9.02 1.27
CA LEU A 181 0.76 -7.71 1.41
C LEU A 181 -0.24 -6.59 1.15
N GLN A 182 -0.97 -6.66 0.03
CA GLN A 182 -2.01 -5.71 -0.37
C GLN A 182 -3.10 -5.55 0.71
N THR A 183 -3.55 -6.69 1.25
CA THR A 183 -4.56 -6.71 2.33
C THR A 183 -4.07 -6.00 3.60
N ARG A 184 -2.82 -6.28 4.01
CA ARG A 184 -2.21 -5.69 5.21
C ARG A 184 -1.92 -4.19 5.04
N LEU A 185 -1.41 -3.79 3.89
CA LEU A 185 -1.19 -2.38 3.54
C LEU A 185 -2.48 -1.57 3.53
N THR A 186 -3.55 -2.12 2.95
CA THR A 186 -4.86 -1.48 2.95
C THR A 186 -5.40 -1.31 4.37
N SER A 187 -5.26 -2.34 5.19
CA SER A 187 -5.65 -2.28 6.61
C SER A 187 -4.87 -1.19 7.35
N LEU A 188 -3.55 -1.11 7.16
CA LEU A 188 -2.70 -0.08 7.78
C LEU A 188 -3.09 1.33 7.33
N ARG A 189 -3.30 1.55 6.04
CA ARG A 189 -3.75 2.83 5.49
C ARG A 189 -5.05 3.28 6.16
N ASN A 190 -6.04 2.39 6.23
CA ASN A 190 -7.32 2.70 6.86
C ASN A 190 -7.13 3.04 8.35
N PHE A 191 -6.28 2.31 9.04
CA PHE A 191 -6.03 2.54 10.47
C PHE A 191 -5.39 3.93 10.72
N VAL A 192 -4.44 4.33 9.88
CA VAL A 192 -3.83 5.67 9.92
C VAL A 192 -4.84 6.77 9.61
N GLN A 193 -5.71 6.56 8.63
CA GLN A 193 -6.77 7.51 8.27
C GLN A 193 -7.78 7.68 9.41
N ASP A 194 -8.23 6.58 10.01
CA ASP A 194 -9.15 6.59 11.14
C ASP A 194 -8.53 7.28 12.35
N PHE A 195 -7.25 6.98 12.64
CA PHE A 195 -6.49 7.66 13.69
C PHE A 195 -6.42 9.19 13.45
N CYS A 196 -6.06 9.62 12.24
CA CYS A 196 -5.97 11.05 11.91
C CYS A 196 -7.34 11.75 11.99
N ALA A 197 -8.43 11.04 11.66
CA ALA A 197 -9.79 11.55 11.77
C ALA A 197 -10.17 11.87 13.23
N LEU A 198 -9.66 11.13 14.22
CA LEU A 198 -9.87 11.42 15.64
C LEU A 198 -9.37 12.81 16.07
N PHE A 199 -8.38 13.34 15.35
CA PHE A 199 -7.76 14.65 15.61
C PHE A 199 -8.18 15.74 14.62
N GLU A 200 -9.09 15.45 13.68
CA GLU A 200 -9.52 16.34 12.58
C GLU A 200 -8.38 16.71 11.63
N ILE A 201 -7.44 15.80 11.41
CA ILE A 201 -6.30 16.04 10.52
C ILE A 201 -6.70 15.60 9.12
N PRO A 202 -6.89 16.55 8.17
CA PRO A 202 -7.18 16.19 6.80
C PRO A 202 -5.88 15.70 6.16
N LEU A 203 -5.66 14.39 6.20
CA LEU A 203 -4.75 13.75 5.26
C LEU A 203 -5.41 13.83 3.88
N LYS A 204 -5.26 14.99 3.22
CA LYS A 204 -5.50 15.11 1.77
C LYS A 204 -4.44 14.24 1.10
N VAL A 205 -4.71 12.93 1.04
CA VAL A 205 -4.14 12.10 0.00
C VAL A 205 -4.62 12.72 -1.30
N PRO A 206 -3.76 12.99 -2.28
CA PRO A 206 -4.23 13.31 -3.61
C PRO A 206 -5.20 12.20 -4.01
N GLU A 207 -6.50 12.51 -4.08
CA GLU A 207 -7.45 11.63 -4.76
C GLU A 207 -6.91 11.49 -6.18
N GLU A 208 -6.42 10.28 -6.46
CA GLU A 208 -6.61 9.57 -7.70
C GLU A 208 -6.62 10.49 -8.94
N SER A 209 -5.55 10.42 -9.74
CA SER A 209 -5.83 10.19 -11.15
C SER A 209 -6.53 8.83 -11.24
N ARG A 210 -7.84 8.84 -10.98
CA ARG A 210 -8.76 7.95 -11.69
C ARG A 210 -8.49 8.19 -13.16
N ASP A 211 -8.49 7.10 -13.90
CA ASP A 211 -8.23 6.99 -15.33
C ASP A 211 -6.72 6.86 -15.64
N GLU A 212 -6.22 5.69 -15.99
CA GLU A 212 -6.88 4.79 -16.94
C GLU A 212 -7.33 3.44 -16.37
N PRO A 213 -8.58 3.02 -16.66
CA PRO A 213 -8.93 1.61 -16.59
C PRO A 213 -8.03 0.84 -17.56
N PHE A 214 -7.92 -0.46 -17.31
CA PHE A 214 -7.28 -1.46 -18.16
C PHE A 214 -7.74 -1.47 -19.65
N ASP A 215 -8.60 -0.56 -20.07
CA ASP A 215 -9.12 -0.44 -21.44
C ASP A 215 -8.02 -0.20 -22.48
N LYS A 216 -6.88 0.43 -22.12
CA LYS A 216 -5.76 0.54 -23.06
C LYS A 216 -5.01 -0.78 -23.29
N LEU A 217 -4.87 -1.63 -22.29
CA LEU A 217 -4.29 -2.98 -22.46
C LEU A 217 -5.26 -3.92 -23.17
N ALA A 218 -6.57 -3.82 -22.89
CA ALA A 218 -7.59 -4.56 -23.62
C ALA A 218 -7.68 -4.14 -25.10
N SER A 219 -7.34 -2.88 -25.43
CA SER A 219 -7.29 -2.41 -26.82
C SER A 219 -6.10 -2.96 -27.62
N LEU A 220 -5.03 -3.42 -26.94
CA LEU A 220 -3.88 -4.09 -27.55
C LEU A 220 -4.11 -5.59 -27.79
N GLN A 221 -5.11 -6.20 -27.16
CA GLN A 221 -5.49 -7.60 -27.34
C GLN A 221 -6.45 -7.84 -28.52
N LYS A 222 -6.77 -6.82 -29.32
CA LYS A 222 -7.54 -7.02 -30.55
C LYS A 222 -6.64 -7.73 -31.56
N PRO A 223 -7.03 -8.90 -32.10
CA PRO A 223 -6.24 -9.55 -33.14
C PRO A 223 -6.02 -8.58 -34.28
N LEU A 224 -4.76 -8.38 -34.66
CA LEU A 224 -4.38 -7.61 -35.83
C LEU A 224 -5.21 -8.14 -37.01
N LYS A 225 -6.17 -7.33 -37.50
CA LYS A 225 -6.93 -7.67 -38.69
C LYS A 225 -5.92 -7.90 -39.82
N ARG A 226 -5.69 -9.18 -40.16
CA ARG A 226 -4.98 -9.58 -41.37
C ARG A 226 -5.62 -8.84 -42.52
N LYS A 227 -4.94 -7.81 -43.05
CA LYS A 227 -5.30 -7.25 -44.36
C LYS A 227 -4.97 -8.33 -45.38
N SER A 228 -5.95 -9.17 -45.70
CA SER A 228 -5.90 -9.96 -46.92
C SER A 228 -5.78 -8.98 -48.08
N LYS A 229 -4.60 -8.90 -48.69
CA LYS A 229 -4.47 -8.29 -50.01
C LYS A 229 -5.24 -9.19 -50.98
N ALA A 230 -6.51 -8.86 -51.19
CA ALA A 230 -7.24 -9.30 -52.36
C ALA A 230 -6.62 -8.57 -53.57
N THR A 231 -5.66 -9.21 -54.24
CA THR A 231 -5.29 -8.83 -55.60
C THR A 231 -6.35 -9.38 -56.55
N ALA A 232 -7.45 -8.67 -56.65
CA ALA A 232 -8.30 -8.69 -57.83
C ALA A 232 -7.85 -7.55 -58.75
N LYS A 233 -7.14 -7.89 -59.83
CA LYS A 233 -7.10 -7.04 -61.03
C LYS A 233 -7.63 -7.86 -62.18
N ALA A 234 -8.90 -7.62 -62.51
CA ALA A 234 -9.50 -8.08 -63.73
C ALA A 234 -9.38 -7.00 -64.82
N LYS A 235 -9.16 -7.51 -66.03
CA LYS A 235 -9.54 -6.99 -67.37
C LYS A 235 -8.68 -5.95 -68.10
N ALA A 236 -8.10 -6.49 -69.17
CA ALA A 236 -8.33 -6.15 -70.59
C ALA A 236 -7.60 -4.93 -71.19
N GLN A 237 -6.81 -5.19 -72.23
CA GLN A 237 -7.03 -4.65 -73.58
C GLN A 237 -6.09 -5.28 -74.62
N ARG A 238 -6.73 -5.82 -75.68
CA ARG A 238 -6.28 -6.02 -77.07
C ARG A 238 -5.06 -6.86 -77.38
#